data_AF-A0A924Q0K2-F1
#
_entry.id   AF-A0A924Q0K2-F1
#
_cell.length_a   1.000
_cell.length_b   1.000
_cell.length_c   1.000
_cell.angle_alpha   90.00
_cell.angle_beta   90.00
_cell.angle_gamma   90.00
#
_symmetry.space_group_name_H-M   'P 1'
#
loop_
_entity.id
_entity.type
_entity.pdbx_description
1 polymer ?
#
loop_
_entity_poly.entity_id
_entity_poly.type
_entity_poly.pdbx_seq_one_letter_code
_entity_poly.pdbx_strand_id
1 'polypeptide(L)' 'QAHVCRTVTRRAERAVVALEGQDTLKDTPRQYLNRLSDLLFVLARVLNRYRTDGTVGDDTYWKSERLASAADTAD' A
#
# COMPACT_ATOMS: atom_id res chain seq x y z
N GLN A 1 -2.96 -7.40 9.29
CA GLN A 1 -2.48 -8.44 8.34
C GLN A 1 -2.50 -7.96 6.88
N ALA A 2 -3.55 -7.29 6.39
CA ALA A 2 -3.61 -6.81 4.99
C ALA A 2 -2.44 -5.91 4.54
N HIS A 3 -1.91 -5.04 5.42
CA HIS A 3 -0.71 -4.24 5.12
C HIS A 3 0.54 -5.10 4.85
N VAL A 4 0.70 -6.24 5.55
CA VAL A 4 1.80 -7.18 5.33
C VAL A 4 1.63 -7.89 3.98
N CYS A 5 0.41 -8.30 3.64
CA CYS A 5 0.14 -8.85 2.31
C CYS A 5 0.52 -7.86 1.20
N ARG A 6 0.21 -6.56 1.36
CA ARG A 6 0.58 -5.52 0.39
C ARG A 6 2.09 -5.41 0.21
N THR A 7 2.89 -5.49 1.28
CA THR A 7 4.36 -5.43 1.15
C THR A 7 4.92 -6.66 0.44
N VAL A 8 4.35 -7.85 0.68
CA VAL A 8 4.71 -9.09 -0.05
C VAL A 8 4.36 -8.98 -1.53
N THR A 9 3.18 -8.48 -1.89
CA THR A 9 2.79 -8.26 -3.30
C THR A 9 3.74 -7.28 -4.00
N ARG A 10 4.12 -6.17 -3.34
CA ARG A 10 5.08 -5.21 -3.90
C ARG A 10 6.48 -5.81 -4.06
N ARG A 11 6.87 -6.75 -3.20
CA ARG A 11 8.12 -7.52 -3.35
C ARG A 11 8.05 -8.48 -4.54
N ALA A 12 6.92 -9.16 -4.75
CA ALA A 12 6.69 -10.00 -5.92
C ALA A 12 6.71 -9.18 -7.22
N GLU A 13 6.11 -8.00 -7.24
CA GLU A 13 6.12 -7.08 -8.39
C GLU A 13 7.56 -6.72 -8.79
N ARG A 14 8.42 -6.37 -7.82
CA ARG A 14 9.84 -6.10 -8.09
C ARG A 14 10.58 -7.32 -8.65
N ALA A 15 10.27 -8.52 -8.17
CA ALA A 15 10.88 -9.75 -8.70
C ALA A 15 10.46 -10.02 -10.15
N VAL A 16 9.19 -9.77 -10.50
CA VAL A 16 8.71 -9.88 -11.89
C VAL A 16 9.38 -8.85 -12.80
N VAL A 17 9.51 -7.60 -12.36
CA VAL A 17 10.21 -6.55 -13.14
C VAL A 17 11.70 -6.89 -13.33
N ALA A 18 12.36 -7.45 -12.32
CA ALA A 18 13.74 -7.90 -12.45
C ALA A 18 13.90 -9.05 -13.45
N LEU A 19 12.90 -9.95 -13.52
CA LEU A 19 12.86 -11.06 -14.46
C LEU A 19 12.53 -10.61 -15.89
N GLU A 20 11.62 -9.64 -16.06
CA GLU A 20 11.32 -9.00 -17.35
C GLU A 20 12.56 -8.38 -18.01
N GLY A 21 13.54 -7.92 -17.21
CA GLY A 21 14.81 -7.43 -17.73
C GLY A 21 15.76 -8.51 -18.25
N GLN A 22 15.49 -9.78 -17.96
CA GLN A 22 16.32 -10.93 -18.33
C GLN A 22 15.66 -11.81 -19.39
N ASP A 23 14.33 -11.87 -19.42
CA ASP A 23 13.57 -12.75 -20.29
C ASP A 23 12.29 -12.09 -20.80
N THR A 24 11.77 -12.53 -21.95
CA THR A 24 10.55 -11.94 -22.52
C THR A 24 9.33 -12.47 -21.78
N LEU A 25 8.82 -11.70 -20.82
CA LEU A 25 7.56 -12.01 -20.13
C LEU A 25 6.36 -11.29 -20.73
N LYS A 26 5.19 -11.89 -20.52
CA LYS A 26 3.89 -11.24 -20.78
C LYS A 26 3.68 -10.14 -19.73
N ASP A 27 3.10 -9.01 -20.12
CA ASP A 27 2.77 -7.90 -19.20
C ASP A 27 1.71 -8.25 -18.13
N THR A 28 0.94 -9.32 -18.34
CA THR A 28 -0.21 -9.69 -17.50
C THR A 28 0.12 -9.86 -16.00
N PRO A 29 1.20 -10.56 -15.59
CA PRO A 29 1.55 -10.73 -14.18
C PRO A 29 1.91 -9.41 -13.49
N ARG A 30 2.63 -8.52 -14.17
CA ARG A 30 2.97 -7.19 -13.66
C ARG A 30 1.72 -6.34 -13.42
N GLN A 31 0.81 -6.30 -14.40
CA GLN A 31 -0.46 -5.58 -14.26
C GLN A 31 -1.33 -6.15 -13.13
N TYR A 32 -1.38 -7.48 -12.98
CA TYR A 32 -2.11 -8.13 -11.91
C TYR A 32 -1.55 -7.78 -10.53
N LEU A 33 -0.23 -7.88 -10.32
CA LEU A 33 0.41 -7.58 -9.04
C LEU A 33 0.21 -6.12 -8.64
N ASN A 34 0.25 -5.21 -9.61
CA ASN A 34 -0.04 -3.80 -9.41
C ASN A 34 -1.46 -3.61 -8.84
N ARG A 35 -2.48 -4.18 -9.50
CA ARG A 35 -3.88 -4.07 -9.06
C ARG A 35 -4.16 -4.79 -7.74
N LEU A 36 -3.56 -5.97 -7.54
CA LEU A 36 -3.69 -6.72 -6.29
C LEU A 36 -3.18 -5.90 -5.11
N SER A 37 -2.06 -5.22 -5.27
CA SER A 37 -1.49 -4.43 -4.19
C SER A 37 -2.39 -3.25 -3.79
N ASP A 38 -3.12 -2.65 -4.75
CA ASP A 38 -4.09 -1.58 -4.49
C ASP A 38 -5.33 -2.12 -3.80
N LEU A 39 -5.84 -3.28 -4.23
CA LEU A 39 -6.92 -3.98 -3.54
C LEU A 39 -6.54 -4.27 -2.08
N LEU A 40 -5.32 -4.74 -1.82
CA LEU A 40 -4.85 -5.01 -0.45
C LEU A 40 -4.76 -3.75 0.42
N PHE A 41 -4.50 -2.58 -0.18
CA PHE A 41 -4.56 -1.30 0.53
C PHE A 41 -6.00 -0.92 0.90
N VAL A 42 -6.94 -1.05 -0.04
CA VAL A 42 -8.36 -0.79 0.20
C VAL A 42 -8.88 -1.75 1.28
N LEU A 43 -8.57 -3.04 1.17
CA LEU A 43 -8.95 -4.05 2.15
C LEU A 43 -8.38 -3.73 3.53
N ALA A 44 -7.13 -3.25 3.63
CA ALA A 44 -6.56 -2.86 4.92
C ALA A 44 -7.37 -1.74 5.60
N ARG A 45 -7.79 -0.73 4.84
CA ARG A 45 -8.63 0.38 5.35
C ARG A 45 -10.04 -0.07 5.71
N VAL A 46 -10.64 -0.92 4.88
CA VAL A 46 -11.97 -1.49 5.16
C VAL A 46 -11.93 -2.33 6.44
N LEU A 47 -10.93 -3.19 6.60
CA LEU A 47 -10.76 -3.99 7.82
C LEU A 47 -10.49 -3.14 9.05
N ASN A 48 -9.77 -2.01 8.92
CA ASN A 48 -9.59 -1.07 10.02
C ASN A 48 -10.89 -0.39 10.44
N ARG A 49 -11.78 -0.07 9.48
CA ARG A 49 -13.10 0.53 9.75
C ARG A 49 -14.10 -0.46 10.35
N TYR A 50 -14.13 -1.70 9.85
CA TYR A 50 -15.05 -2.74 10.30
C TYR A 50 -14.42 -3.64 11.38
N ARG A 51 -14.03 -3.06 12.52
CA ARG A 51 -13.61 -3.89 13.67
C ARG A 51 -14.81 -4.63 14.24
N THR A 52 -14.62 -5.91 14.55
CA THR A 52 -15.64 -6.81 15.10
C THR A 52 -16.15 -6.37 16.48
N ASP A 53 -15.42 -5.48 17.16
CA ASP A 53 -15.75 -4.85 18.44
C ASP A 53 -16.71 -3.63 18.31
N GLY A 54 -17.17 -3.30 17.10
CA GLY A 54 -18.09 -2.17 16.88
C GLY A 54 -17.45 -0.78 17.00
N THR A 55 -16.19 -0.69 17.45
CA THR A 55 -15.41 0.55 17.41
C THR A 55 -15.02 0.88 15.97
N VAL A 56 -15.28 2.11 15.52
CA VAL A 56 -14.71 2.61 14.26
C VAL A 56 -13.23 2.88 14.51
N GLY A 57 -12.36 2.02 13.99
CA GLY A 57 -10.93 2.28 13.97
C GLY A 57 -10.61 3.31 12.88
N ASP A 58 -10.05 4.46 13.27
CA ASP A 58 -9.50 5.41 12.30
C ASP A 58 -8.14 4.94 11.80
N ASP A 59 -7.81 5.30 10.56
CA ASP A 59 -6.51 5.02 9.98
C ASP A 59 -5.46 5.94 10.64
N THR A 60 -4.33 5.39 11.08
CA THR A 60 -3.26 6.20 11.66
C THR A 60 -2.56 7.02 10.57
N TYR A 61 -2.82 8.32 10.54
CA TYR A 61 -2.17 9.25 9.61
C TYR A 61 -0.72 9.51 10.01
N TRP A 62 0.14 9.69 9.00
CA TRP A 62 1.53 10.07 9.22
C TRP A 62 1.62 11.52 9.70
N LYS A 63 2.31 11.74 10.82
CA LYS A 63 2.61 13.08 11.35
C LYS A 63 3.95 13.55 10.78
N SER A 64 3.90 14.49 9.85
CA SER A 64 5.10 15.07 9.23
C SER A 64 5.61 16.26 10.03
N GLU A 65 6.84 16.20 10.52
CA GLU A 65 7.52 17.38 11.07
C GLU A 65 7.69 18.48 10.01
N ARG A 66 7.88 18.09 8.75
CA ARG A 66 8.09 19.03 7.63
C ARG A 66 6.81 19.78 7.25
N LEU A 67 5.64 19.14 7.33
CA LEU A 67 4.36 19.84 7.13
C LEU A 67 4.02 20.72 8.34
N ALA A 68 4.40 20.28 9.55
CA ALA A 68 4.21 21.08 10.76
C ALA A 68 5.07 22.37 10.73
N SER A 69 6.35 22.26 10.36
CA SER A 69 7.24 23.43 10.28
C SER A 69 6.86 24.42 9.20
N ALA A 70 6.28 23.96 8.08
CA ALA A 70 5.82 24.81 6.98
C ALA A 70 4.53 25.59 7.30
N ALA A 71 3.69 25.07 8.20
CA ALA A 71 2.52 25.78 8.71
C ALA A 71 2.92 26.89 9.72
N ASP A 72 3.95 26.62 10.53
CA ASP A 72 4.46 27.52 11.57
C ASP A 72 5.31 28.69 11.01
N THR A 73 5.80 28.58 9.77
CA THR A 73 6.50 29.67 9.06
C THR A 73 5.57 30.54 8.21
N ALA A 74 4.30 30.17 8.09
CA ALA A 74 3.28 30.90 7.32
C ALA A 74 2.39 31.81 8.19
N ASP A 75 2.58 31.79 9.51
CA ASP A 75 2.03 32.71 10.52
C ASP A 75 3.10 33.73 10.94
#